data_AF-S4PBX5-F1
#
_entry.id   AF-S4PBX5-F1
#
_cell.length_a   1.000
_cell.length_b   1.000
_cell.length_c   1.000
_cell.angle_alpha   90.00
_cell.angle_beta   90.00
_cell.angle_gamma   90.00
#
_symmetry.space_group_name_H-M   'P 1'
#
loop_
_entity.id
_entity.type
_entity.pdbx_description
1 polymer ?
#
loop_
_entity_poly.entity_id
_entity_poly.type
_entity_poly.pdbx_seq_one_letter_code
_entity_poly.pdbx_strand_id
1 'polypeptide(L)'
;NIFKEHFRVQSPLTRNQYAQRVDLPASGSSLSFSAKEVESIIKSLARGKAPGHDELSVEHLLNAGSHVYRILAMFYTFCIR
;
A
#
# COMPACT_ATOMS: atom_id res chain seq x y z
N ASN A 1 -12.11 -37.24 -0.61
CA ASN A 1 -10.79 -36.57 -0.75
C ASN A 1 -10.68 -35.50 0.35
N ILE A 2 -10.44 -35.93 1.59
CA ILE A 2 -10.73 -35.17 2.84
C ILE A 2 -9.89 -33.88 2.96
N PHE A 3 -8.68 -33.88 2.41
CA PHE A 3 -7.78 -32.73 2.52
C PHE A 3 -8.25 -31.49 1.75
N LYS A 4 -8.95 -31.64 0.62
CA LYS A 4 -9.43 -30.52 -0.20
C LYS A 4 -10.66 -29.81 0.36
N GLU A 5 -11.44 -30.48 1.20
CA GLU A 5 -12.65 -29.90 1.81
C GLU A 5 -12.30 -29.08 3.05
N HIS A 6 -11.27 -29.47 3.79
CA HIS A 6 -10.84 -28.77 5.01
C HIS A 6 -9.71 -27.75 4.79
N PHE A 7 -8.87 -27.92 3.77
CA PHE A 7 -7.83 -26.94 3.42
C PHE A 7 -8.21 -26.18 2.15
N ARG A 8 -9.16 -25.25 2.27
CA ARG A 8 -9.42 -24.23 1.26
C ARG A 8 -8.75 -22.92 1.66
N VAL A 9 -7.69 -22.53 0.94
CA VAL A 9 -7.11 -21.20 1.05
C VAL A 9 -8.03 -20.22 0.32
N GLN A 10 -8.80 -19.44 1.06
CA GLN A 10 -9.57 -18.33 0.49
C GLN A 10 -8.69 -17.08 0.51
N SER A 11 -8.52 -16.44 -0.65
CA SER A 11 -7.87 -15.14 -0.71
C SER A 11 -8.79 -14.09 -0.11
N PRO A 12 -8.33 -13.23 0.82
CA PRO A 12 -9.13 -12.11 1.32
C PRO A 12 -9.46 -11.07 0.23
N LEU A 13 -8.91 -11.23 -0.99
CA LEU A 13 -9.09 -10.32 -2.11
C LEU A 13 -10.36 -10.61 -2.94
N THR A 14 -11.14 -11.64 -2.62
CA THR A 14 -12.46 -11.84 -3.26
C THR A 14 -13.50 -10.86 -2.69
N ARG A 15 -13.66 -9.74 -3.42
CA ARG A 15 -14.86 -8.89 -3.57
C ARG A 15 -15.85 -8.95 -2.39
N ASN A 16 -15.58 -8.14 -1.37
CA ASN A 16 -16.53 -7.88 -0.29
C ASN A 16 -17.72 -7.05 -0.82
N GLN A 17 -18.88 -7.69 -1.00
CA GLN A 17 -20.15 -7.01 -1.32
C GLN A 17 -20.88 -6.46 -0.06
N TYR A 18 -20.24 -6.52 1.12
CA TYR A 18 -20.85 -6.17 2.41
C TYR A 18 -20.00 -5.23 3.27
N ALA A 19 -19.20 -4.34 2.66
CA ALA A 19 -18.67 -3.21 3.41
C ALA A 19 -19.79 -2.17 3.59
N GLN A 20 -20.40 -2.21 4.77
CA GLN A 20 -21.25 -1.18 5.41
C GLN A 20 -21.34 0.14 4.64
N ARG A 21 -22.56 0.49 4.23
CA ARG A 21 -22.91 1.87 3.85
C ARG A 21 -22.75 2.76 5.08
N VAL A 22 -21.58 3.36 5.21
CA VAL A 22 -21.41 4.58 5.99
C VAL A 22 -21.77 5.70 5.03
N ASP A 23 -22.84 6.44 5.33
CA ASP A 23 -23.23 7.63 4.56
C ASP A 23 -22.15 8.71 4.73
N LEU A 24 -21.07 8.62 3.92
CA LEU A 24 -20.10 9.70 3.78
C LEU A 24 -20.68 10.74 2.81
N PRO A 25 -20.54 12.04 3.12
CA PRO A 25 -21.04 13.11 2.27
C PRO A 25 -20.49 12.94 0.85
N ALA A 26 -21.40 12.97 -0.12
CA ALA A 26 -21.16 12.74 -1.52
C ALA A 26 -20.26 13.84 -2.13
N SER A 27 -18.95 13.73 -1.94
CA SER A 27 -17.91 14.39 -2.73
C SER A 27 -16.52 13.86 -2.32
N GLY A 28 -16.28 12.55 -2.41
CA GLY A 28 -14.99 11.95 -2.04
C GLY A 28 -14.29 11.35 -3.25
N SER A 29 -13.35 12.09 -3.86
CA SER A 29 -12.41 11.50 -4.83
C SER A 29 -11.74 10.30 -4.17
N SER A 30 -11.85 9.10 -4.78
CA SER A 30 -11.15 7.91 -4.28
C SER A 30 -9.65 8.22 -4.23
N LEU A 31 -9.08 8.28 -3.03
CA LEU A 31 -7.66 8.54 -2.86
C LEU A 31 -6.90 7.37 -3.50
N SER A 32 -6.13 7.65 -4.55
CA SER A 32 -5.33 6.65 -5.26
C SER A 32 -3.96 7.24 -5.51
N PHE A 33 -2.91 6.46 -5.23
CA PHE A 33 -1.53 6.91 -5.41
C PHE A 33 -0.93 6.20 -6.61
N SER A 34 -0.35 6.95 -7.54
CA SER A 34 0.44 6.36 -8.62
C SER A 34 1.87 6.10 -8.16
N ALA A 35 2.53 5.12 -8.79
CA ALA A 35 3.94 4.84 -8.54
C ALA A 35 4.85 6.04 -8.84
N LYS A 36 4.48 6.87 -9.83
CA LYS A 36 5.24 8.07 -10.22
C LYS A 36 5.16 9.16 -9.14
N GLU A 37 4.00 9.34 -8.53
CA GLU A 37 3.83 10.28 -7.41
C GLU A 37 4.65 9.84 -6.21
N VAL A 38 4.59 8.55 -5.87
CA VAL A 38 5.39 7.97 -4.77
C VAL A 38 6.89 8.11 -5.04
N GLU A 39 7.34 7.84 -6.27
CA GLU A 39 8.72 8.05 -6.68
C GLU A 39 9.15 9.52 -6.52
N SER A 40 8.32 10.46 -6.99
CA SER A 40 8.60 11.89 -6.88
C SER A 40 8.72 12.34 -5.43
N ILE A 41 7.85 11.83 -4.56
CA ILE A 41 7.89 12.14 -3.12
C ILE A 41 9.15 11.57 -2.49
N ILE A 42 9.47 10.29 -2.73
CA ILE A 42 10.68 9.69 -2.13
C ILE A 42 11.95 10.41 -2.60
N LYS A 43 12.00 10.85 -3.85
CA LYS A 43 13.11 11.66 -4.38
C LYS A 43 13.22 13.05 -3.75
N SER A 44 12.11 13.62 -3.26
CA SER A 44 12.12 14.92 -2.59
C SER A 44 12.35 14.84 -1.07
N LEU A 45 12.35 13.63 -0.49
CA LEU A 45 12.63 13.46 0.94
C LEU A 45 14.04 13.95 1.27
N ALA A 46 14.13 14.74 2.35
CA ALA A 46 15.40 15.20 2.88
C ALA A 46 16.26 14.00 3.26
N ARG A 47 17.50 14.00 2.80
CA ARG A 47 18.47 12.96 3.13
C ARG A 47 18.93 13.14 4.58
N GLY A 48 18.91 12.07 5.33
CA GLY A 48 19.29 12.05 6.73
C GLY A 48 18.76 10.80 7.39
N LYS A 49 19.42 10.36 8.46
CA LYS A 49 18.86 9.30 9.30
C LYS A 49 17.65 9.89 10.01
N ALA A 50 16.49 9.25 9.86
CA ALA A 50 15.41 9.49 10.80
C ALA A 50 15.93 9.14 12.20
N PRO A 51 15.66 9.95 13.24
CA PRO A 51 16.08 9.63 14.60
C PRO A 51 15.32 8.37 15.05
N GLY A 52 15.98 7.21 14.95
CA GLY A 52 15.41 5.90 15.16
C GLY A 52 16.48 4.80 15.05
N HIS A 53 16.15 3.61 15.55
CA HIS A 53 17.06 2.44 15.58
C HIS A 53 16.88 1.55 14.34
N ASP A 54 16.19 2.06 13.33
CA ASP A 54 15.81 1.39 12.11
C ASP A 54 17.03 1.37 11.17
N GLU A 55 17.40 0.19 10.69
CA GLU A 55 18.42 0.07 9.62
C GLU A 55 17.91 0.57 8.27
N LEU A 56 16.63 0.99 8.20
CA LEU A 56 15.99 1.48 7.00
C LEU A 56 16.04 3.01 6.93
N SER A 57 16.73 3.49 5.91
CA SER A 57 16.90 4.92 5.61
C SER A 57 16.38 5.25 4.21
N VAL A 58 16.19 6.55 3.94
CA VAL A 58 15.67 7.05 2.64
C VAL A 58 16.53 6.57 1.47
N GLU A 59 17.86 6.41 1.65
CA GLU A 59 18.73 5.87 0.61
C GLU A 59 18.39 4.44 0.19
N HIS A 60 17.84 3.61 1.09
CA HIS A 60 17.38 2.28 0.71
C HIS A 60 16.19 2.36 -0.25
N LEU A 61 15.26 3.26 0.00
CA LEU A 61 14.10 3.48 -0.86
C LEU A 61 14.50 4.06 -2.23
N LEU A 62 15.47 4.98 -2.25
CA LEU A 62 15.99 5.56 -3.49
C LEU A 62 16.69 4.53 -4.39
N ASN A 63 17.38 3.55 -3.78
CA ASN A 63 18.18 2.55 -4.48
C ASN A 63 17.44 1.23 -4.74
N ALA A 64 16.26 1.01 -4.16
CA ALA A 64 15.53 -0.27 -4.30
C ALA A 64 14.81 -0.45 -5.65
N GLY A 65 14.88 0.54 -6.55
CA GLY A 65 14.34 0.46 -7.91
C GLY A 65 12.83 0.69 -8.01
N SER A 66 12.33 0.76 -9.25
CA SER A 66 10.95 1.18 -9.56
C SER A 66 9.86 0.25 -9.01
N HIS A 67 10.21 -1.02 -8.72
CA HIS A 67 9.29 -1.99 -8.16
C HIS A 67 8.80 -1.60 -6.76
N VAL A 68 9.66 -1.02 -5.93
CA VAL A 68 9.32 -0.61 -4.55
C VAL A 68 8.31 0.53 -4.56
N TYR A 69 8.46 1.51 -5.45
CA TYR A 69 7.48 2.60 -5.59
C TYR A 69 6.10 2.08 -5.97
N ARG A 70 6.02 1.05 -6.81
CA ARG A 70 4.76 0.40 -7.17
C ARG A 70 4.11 -0.32 -5.98
N ILE A 71 4.89 -1.05 -5.19
CA ILE A 71 4.37 -1.73 -3.98
C ILE A 71 3.87 -0.70 -2.98
N LEU A 72 4.64 0.36 -2.73
CA LEU A 72 4.24 1.42 -1.80
C LEU A 72 2.96 2.12 -2.27
N ALA A 73 2.84 2.42 -3.56
CA ALA A 73 1.63 2.99 -4.14
C ALA A 73 0.40 2.10 -3.93
N MET A 74 0.54 0.78 -4.15
CA MET A 74 -0.52 -0.18 -3.86
C MET A 74 -0.85 -0.22 -2.36
N PHE A 75 0.17 -0.31 -1.50
CA PHE A 75 0.02 -0.35 -0.05
C PHE A 75 -0.73 0.87 0.48
N TYR A 76 -0.32 2.09 0.12
CA TYR A 76 -1.01 3.31 0.53
C TYR A 76 -2.45 3.38 0.01
N THR A 77 -2.68 2.94 -1.23
CA THR A 77 -4.03 2.89 -1.80
C THR A 77 -4.92 1.87 -1.07
N PHE A 78 -4.35 0.80 -0.50
CA PHE A 78 -5.09 -0.18 0.29
C PHE A 78 -5.31 0.25 1.74
N CYS A 79 -4.34 0.94 2.36
CA CYS A 79 -4.40 1.28 3.78
C CYS A 79 -5.14 2.59 4.07
N ILE A 80 -5.17 3.53 3.13
CA ILE A 80 -5.80 4.85 3.30
C ILE A 80 -7.24 4.88 2.73
N ARG A 81 -7.62 3.82 2.02
CA ARG A 81 -8.97 3.64 1.48
C ARG A 81 -9.89 3.01 2.51
#